data_AF-A0A8I1PNS1-F1
#
_entry.id   AF-A0A8I1PNS1-F1
#
_cell.length_a   1.000
_cell.length_b   1.000
_cell.length_c   1.000
_cell.angle_alpha   90.00
_cell.angle_beta   90.00
_cell.angle_gamma   90.00
#
_symmetry.space_group_name_H-M   'P 1'
#
loop_
_entity.id
_entity.type
_entity.pdbx_description
1 polymer ?
#
loop_
_entity_poly.entity_id
_entity_poly.type
_entity_poly.pdbx_seq_one_letter_code
_entity_poly.pdbx_strand_id
1 'polypeptide(L)'
;MSTPARTLPDRRSAARLAARVAAGESPIGRARRVGRTLRALAAAYPDAHCELDFTTPLELAVATVLSAQTTDVRVNEVTPALFARYRTAVDYAQADRAEMEELIRPTGFYRNKTSSLIGLGQAVVDRFDGELPARLEDLVTLPGIGRKTANVVLGNAFDVPGITVDTHFGRLVRRWGWTTEEDPVKVEHAVGELVPKRDWTIVSHEVIFHGRRVCHARKPACGVCTLAVDCPSFGDGPTDPEKAAPLVKGPERDHLLALAGYGVLRPDEPDDGA
;
A
#
# COMPACT_ATOMS: atom_id res chain seq x y z
N MET A 1 26.47 13.32 -9.13
CA MET A 1 27.23 12.37 -8.29
C MET A 1 26.71 10.99 -8.61
N SER A 2 27.49 10.11 -9.26
CA SER A 2 27.04 8.74 -9.55
C SER A 2 26.75 8.01 -8.25
N THR A 3 25.50 7.61 -8.05
CA THR A 3 25.12 6.65 -7.01
C THR A 3 25.94 5.38 -7.26
N PRO A 4 26.73 4.89 -6.29
CA PRO A 4 27.51 3.68 -6.49
C PRO A 4 26.57 2.53 -6.86
N ALA A 5 26.95 1.75 -7.87
CA ALA A 5 26.18 0.60 -8.33
C ALA A 5 25.92 -0.32 -7.14
N ARG A 6 24.64 -0.49 -6.79
CA ARG A 6 24.26 -1.30 -5.65
C ARG A 6 24.57 -2.76 -5.92
N THR A 7 25.40 -3.37 -5.07
CA THR A 7 25.67 -4.80 -5.15
C THR A 7 24.52 -5.59 -4.53
N LEU A 8 23.93 -6.53 -5.29
CA LEU A 8 22.98 -7.50 -4.75
C LEU A 8 23.66 -8.36 -3.67
N PRO A 9 22.93 -8.78 -2.62
CA PRO A 9 23.49 -9.68 -1.64
C PRO A 9 23.79 -11.04 -2.28
N ASP A 10 24.96 -11.59 -2.00
CA ASP A 10 25.26 -12.98 -2.32
C ASP A 10 24.41 -13.95 -1.44
N ARG A 11 24.33 -15.22 -1.84
CA ARG A 11 23.53 -16.24 -1.14
C ARG A 11 23.94 -16.43 0.33
N ARG A 12 25.23 -16.35 0.66
CA ARG A 12 25.73 -16.51 2.03
C ARG A 12 25.34 -15.31 2.88
N SER A 13 25.46 -14.10 2.34
CA SER A 13 25.09 -12.85 3.00
C SER A 13 23.60 -12.79 3.30
N ALA A 14 22.75 -13.16 2.33
CA ALA A 14 21.31 -13.28 2.53
C ALA A 14 20.95 -14.32 3.61
N ALA A 15 21.54 -15.52 3.55
CA ALA A 15 21.30 -16.56 4.54
C ALA A 15 21.71 -16.16 5.96
N ARG A 16 22.83 -15.43 6.11
CA ARG A 16 23.28 -14.89 7.40
C ARG A 16 22.30 -13.87 7.96
N LEU A 17 21.76 -12.98 7.13
CA LEU A 17 20.73 -12.02 7.55
C LEU A 17 19.47 -12.76 8.03
N ALA A 18 19.00 -13.72 7.24
CA ALA A 18 17.83 -14.53 7.59
C ALA A 18 18.00 -15.25 8.93
N ALA A 19 19.14 -15.91 9.14
CA ALA A 19 19.46 -16.60 10.40
C ALA A 19 19.51 -15.62 11.59
N ARG A 20 20.11 -14.44 11.41
CA ARG A 20 20.18 -13.41 12.45
C ARG A 20 18.80 -12.90 12.85
N VAL A 21 17.91 -12.67 11.88
CA VAL A 21 16.55 -12.22 12.15
C VAL A 21 15.75 -13.32 12.85
N ALA A 22 15.86 -14.57 12.39
CA ALA A 22 15.20 -15.71 13.02
C ALA A 22 15.67 -15.96 14.46
N ALA A 23 16.93 -15.69 14.77
CA ALA A 23 17.50 -15.78 16.11
C ALA A 23 17.14 -14.61 17.04
N GLY A 24 16.34 -13.64 16.57
CA GLY A 24 16.01 -12.43 17.33
C GLY A 24 17.13 -11.38 17.24
N GLU A 25 17.17 -10.65 16.13
CA GLU A 25 18.18 -9.61 15.95
C GLU A 25 18.08 -8.52 17.04
N SER A 26 19.22 -7.95 17.45
CA SER A 26 19.24 -6.91 18.49
C SER A 26 18.33 -5.73 18.14
N PRO A 27 17.70 -5.06 19.12
CA PRO A 27 16.81 -3.91 18.88
C PRO A 27 17.46 -2.81 18.02
N ILE A 28 18.72 -2.47 18.30
CA ILE A 28 19.48 -1.46 17.53
C ILE A 28 19.73 -1.94 16.10
N GLY A 29 20.05 -3.22 15.91
CA GLY A 29 20.23 -3.83 14.60
C GLY A 29 18.95 -3.76 13.76
N ARG A 30 17.81 -4.11 14.36
CA ARG A 30 16.49 -4.01 13.73
C ARG A 30 16.15 -2.57 13.36
N ALA A 31 16.30 -1.62 14.28
CA ALA A 31 16.01 -0.21 14.04
C ALA A 31 16.86 0.35 12.87
N ARG A 32 18.16 0.01 12.81
CA ARG A 32 19.03 0.41 11.69
C ARG A 32 18.59 -0.18 10.36
N ARG A 33 18.15 -1.45 10.35
CA ARG A 33 17.68 -2.13 9.15
C ARG A 33 16.35 -1.57 8.67
N VAL A 34 15.37 -1.41 9.56
CA VAL A 34 14.10 -0.72 9.29
C VAL A 34 14.36 0.66 8.71
N GLY A 35 15.23 1.47 9.34
CA GLY A 35 15.55 2.80 8.84
C GLY A 35 16.19 2.81 7.45
N ARG A 36 17.02 1.82 7.08
CA ARG A 36 17.52 1.67 5.70
C ARG A 36 16.42 1.27 4.73
N THR A 37 15.55 0.34 5.12
CA THR A 37 14.38 -0.08 4.33
C THR A 37 13.45 1.09 4.05
N LEU A 38 13.12 1.90 5.05
CA LEU A 38 12.27 3.10 4.91
C LEU A 38 12.87 4.10 3.91
N ARG A 39 14.17 4.42 4.03
CA ARG A 39 14.84 5.31 3.06
C ARG A 39 14.82 4.75 1.63
N ALA A 40 14.99 3.44 1.48
CA ALA A 40 14.97 2.80 0.18
C ALA A 40 13.55 2.74 -0.42
N LEU A 41 12.52 2.60 0.42
CA LEU A 41 11.11 2.71 0.02
C LEU A 41 10.76 4.12 -0.45
N ALA A 42 11.11 5.14 0.34
CA ALA A 42 10.88 6.55 -0.03
C ALA A 42 11.58 6.94 -1.34
N ALA A 43 12.81 6.47 -1.56
CA ALA A 43 13.51 6.69 -2.83
C ALA A 43 12.84 5.95 -4.01
N ALA A 44 12.31 4.75 -3.76
CA ALA A 44 11.65 3.94 -4.78
C ALA A 44 10.28 4.46 -5.18
N TYR A 45 9.56 5.11 -4.25
CA TYR A 45 8.20 5.59 -4.44
C TYR A 45 8.04 7.03 -3.92
N PRO A 46 8.70 8.02 -4.54
CA PRO A 46 8.62 9.41 -4.10
C PRO A 46 7.19 9.97 -4.16
N ASP A 47 6.39 9.44 -5.10
CA ASP A 47 5.00 9.83 -5.32
C ASP A 47 4.02 8.77 -4.76
N ALA A 48 4.37 8.03 -3.70
CA ALA A 48 3.44 7.06 -3.11
C ALA A 48 2.21 7.77 -2.50
N HIS A 49 1.01 7.39 -2.92
CA HIS A 49 -0.25 8.01 -2.49
C HIS A 49 -1.41 7.02 -2.54
N CYS A 50 -2.58 7.45 -2.08
CA CYS A 50 -3.82 6.70 -2.27
C CYS A 50 -4.24 6.73 -3.74
N GLU A 51 -4.31 5.57 -4.40
CA GLU A 51 -4.68 5.48 -5.83
C GLU A 51 -6.19 5.67 -6.10
N LEU A 52 -7.01 5.95 -5.08
CA LEU A 52 -8.43 6.29 -5.24
C LEU A 52 -8.58 7.80 -5.42
N ASP A 53 -9.39 8.21 -6.39
CA ASP A 53 -9.62 9.64 -6.66
C ASP A 53 -10.71 10.20 -5.72
N PHE A 54 -10.40 11.29 -5.02
CA PHE A 54 -11.32 11.99 -4.12
C PHE A 54 -10.89 13.44 -3.89
N THR A 55 -11.83 14.26 -3.42
CA THR A 55 -11.63 15.66 -3.04
C THR A 55 -12.12 15.96 -1.62
N THR A 56 -12.93 15.07 -1.02
CA THR A 56 -13.43 15.22 0.35
C THR A 56 -13.28 13.91 1.15
N PRO A 57 -13.30 13.98 2.50
CA PRO A 57 -13.30 12.76 3.33
C PRO A 57 -14.48 11.83 3.04
N LEU A 58 -15.67 12.38 2.75
CA LEU A 58 -16.85 11.60 2.41
C LEU A 58 -16.65 10.83 1.09
N GLU A 59 -16.12 11.48 0.07
CA GLU A 59 -15.79 10.84 -1.21
C GLU A 59 -14.80 9.68 -1.02
N LEU A 60 -13.76 9.87 -0.20
CA LEU A 60 -12.81 8.79 0.10
C LEU A 60 -13.49 7.63 0.87
N ALA A 61 -14.36 7.92 1.83
CA ALA A 61 -15.11 6.88 2.54
C ALA A 61 -16.01 6.07 1.58
N VAL A 62 -16.68 6.74 0.65
CA VAL A 62 -17.50 6.09 -0.39
C VAL A 62 -16.62 5.26 -1.33
N ALA A 63 -15.53 5.83 -1.85
CA ALA A 63 -14.60 5.15 -2.75
C ALA A 63 -14.00 3.89 -2.11
N THR A 64 -13.67 3.93 -0.81
CA THR A 64 -13.12 2.77 -0.09
C THR A 64 -14.16 1.69 0.19
N VAL A 65 -15.44 2.04 0.41
CA VAL A 65 -16.53 1.05 0.43
C VAL A 65 -16.70 0.40 -0.95
N LEU A 66 -16.62 1.20 -2.02
CA LEU A 66 -16.69 0.69 -3.39
C LEU A 66 -15.49 -0.19 -3.76
N SER A 67 -14.28 0.08 -3.24
CA SER A 67 -13.06 -0.66 -3.56
C SER A 67 -13.03 -2.08 -3.03
N ALA A 68 -13.95 -2.43 -2.11
CA ALA A 68 -14.10 -3.79 -1.64
C ALA A 68 -14.32 -4.77 -2.82
N GLN A 69 -13.34 -5.68 -3.01
CA GLN A 69 -13.34 -6.70 -4.06
C GLN A 69 -13.46 -6.14 -5.49
N THR A 70 -12.91 -4.96 -5.74
CA THR A 70 -12.75 -4.39 -7.09
C THR A 70 -11.37 -3.71 -7.20
N THR A 71 -11.00 -3.30 -8.40
CA THR A 71 -9.77 -2.53 -8.63
C THR A 71 -10.02 -1.03 -8.41
N ASP A 72 -8.98 -0.32 -7.98
CA ASP A 72 -9.01 1.14 -7.80
C ASP A 72 -9.37 1.84 -9.13
N VAL A 73 -8.83 1.36 -10.27
CA VAL A 73 -9.19 1.84 -11.61
C VAL A 73 -10.70 1.80 -11.86
N ARG A 74 -11.37 0.68 -11.55
CA ARG A 74 -12.81 0.55 -11.76
C ARG A 74 -13.61 1.44 -10.80
N VAL A 75 -13.10 1.71 -9.60
CA VAL A 75 -13.73 2.68 -8.69
C VAL A 75 -13.63 4.07 -9.30
N ASN A 76 -12.44 4.47 -9.75
CA ASN A 76 -12.19 5.79 -10.32
C ASN A 76 -12.93 6.03 -11.65
N GLU A 77 -13.30 4.98 -12.40
CA GLU A 77 -14.19 5.07 -13.56
C GLU A 77 -15.64 5.42 -13.18
N VAL A 78 -16.10 5.01 -11.99
CA VAL A 78 -17.50 5.12 -11.54
C VAL A 78 -17.72 6.35 -10.65
N THR A 79 -16.75 6.68 -9.81
CA THR A 79 -16.89 7.75 -8.80
C THR A 79 -17.18 9.14 -9.37
N PRO A 80 -16.70 9.58 -10.56
CA PRO A 80 -17.00 10.92 -11.05
C PRO A 80 -18.50 11.18 -11.22
N ALA A 81 -19.23 10.22 -11.80
CA ALA A 81 -20.68 10.31 -11.97
C ALA A 81 -21.41 10.19 -10.62
N LEU A 82 -20.94 9.29 -9.75
CA LEU A 82 -21.51 9.10 -8.42
C LEU A 82 -21.38 10.34 -7.54
N PHE A 83 -20.19 10.96 -7.50
CA PHE A 83 -19.90 12.14 -6.68
C PHE A 83 -20.59 13.39 -7.24
N ALA A 84 -20.76 13.49 -8.56
CA ALA A 84 -21.57 14.55 -9.15
C ALA A 84 -23.04 14.46 -8.69
N ARG A 85 -23.56 13.23 -8.54
CA ARG A 85 -24.96 12.93 -8.20
C ARG A 85 -25.24 12.98 -6.69
N TYR A 86 -24.31 12.51 -5.86
CA TYR A 86 -24.41 12.45 -4.41
C TYR A 86 -23.21 13.17 -3.79
N ARG A 87 -23.42 14.39 -3.30
CA ARG A 87 -22.33 15.29 -2.86
C ARG A 87 -22.20 15.35 -1.35
N THR A 88 -23.32 15.15 -0.65
CA THR A 88 -23.43 15.28 0.81
C THR A 88 -23.88 13.97 1.43
N ALA A 89 -23.66 13.80 2.73
CA ALA A 89 -24.16 12.63 3.46
C ALA A 89 -25.68 12.48 3.35
N VAL A 90 -26.42 13.59 3.27
CA VAL A 90 -27.88 13.61 3.06
C VAL A 90 -28.25 13.03 1.70
N ASP A 91 -27.51 13.36 0.64
CA ASP A 91 -27.77 12.81 -0.71
C ASP A 91 -27.65 11.29 -0.71
N TYR A 92 -26.63 10.74 -0.03
CA TYR A 92 -26.47 9.29 0.14
C TYR A 92 -27.58 8.69 1.01
N ALA A 93 -27.94 9.35 2.12
CA ALA A 93 -28.95 8.87 3.05
C ALA A 93 -30.34 8.74 2.40
N GLN A 94 -30.64 9.62 1.45
CA GLN A 94 -31.92 9.71 0.73
C GLN A 94 -31.85 9.13 -0.69
N ALA A 95 -30.76 8.47 -1.06
CA ALA A 95 -30.55 8.01 -2.42
C ALA A 95 -31.63 7.02 -2.87
N ASP A 96 -32.12 7.18 -4.10
CA ASP A 96 -32.90 6.13 -4.75
C ASP A 96 -32.01 4.90 -4.96
N ARG A 97 -32.45 3.77 -4.42
CA ARG A 97 -31.68 2.53 -4.46
C ARG A 97 -31.46 2.04 -5.88
N ALA A 98 -32.48 2.09 -6.74
CA ALA A 98 -32.38 1.55 -8.09
C ALA A 98 -31.40 2.38 -8.94
N GLU A 99 -31.45 3.71 -8.81
CA GLU A 99 -30.51 4.64 -9.43
C GLU A 99 -29.06 4.37 -8.96
N MET A 100 -28.83 4.28 -7.64
CA MET A 100 -27.50 4.03 -7.10
C MET A 100 -26.96 2.65 -7.51
N GLU A 101 -27.81 1.62 -7.49
CA GLU A 101 -27.42 0.27 -7.93
C GLU A 101 -26.98 0.26 -9.39
N GLU A 102 -27.63 1.04 -10.26
CA GLU A 102 -27.24 1.15 -11.66
C GLU A 102 -25.90 1.87 -11.83
N LEU A 103 -25.71 3.00 -11.14
CA LEU A 103 -24.46 3.76 -11.17
C LEU A 103 -23.26 2.91 -10.73
N ILE A 104 -23.40 2.13 -9.66
CA ILE A 104 -22.28 1.36 -9.09
C ILE A 104 -22.24 -0.10 -9.53
N ARG A 105 -23.16 -0.54 -10.39
CA ARG A 105 -23.20 -1.90 -10.97
C ARG A 105 -21.83 -2.38 -11.47
N PRO A 106 -21.01 -1.55 -12.17
CA PRO A 106 -19.71 -1.97 -12.70
C PRO A 106 -18.68 -2.37 -11.62
N THR A 107 -18.90 -2.02 -10.35
CA THR A 107 -17.98 -2.31 -9.24
C THR A 107 -18.20 -3.70 -8.61
N GLY A 108 -19.22 -4.45 -9.04
CA GLY A 108 -19.56 -5.76 -8.47
C GLY A 108 -20.08 -5.68 -7.03
N PHE A 109 -20.79 -6.73 -6.57
CA PHE A 109 -21.46 -6.74 -5.25
C PHE A 109 -22.32 -5.49 -4.96
N TYR A 110 -22.84 -4.86 -6.01
CA TYR A 110 -23.42 -3.52 -5.98
C TYR A 110 -24.63 -3.40 -5.05
N ARG A 111 -25.41 -4.46 -4.85
CA ARG A 111 -26.54 -4.45 -3.90
C ARG A 111 -26.08 -4.25 -2.44
N ASN A 112 -25.05 -4.99 -2.03
CA ASN A 112 -24.47 -4.87 -0.69
C ASN A 112 -23.74 -3.53 -0.52
N LYS A 113 -23.04 -3.08 -1.57
CA LYS A 113 -22.39 -1.76 -1.59
C LYS A 113 -23.42 -0.64 -1.48
N THR A 114 -24.52 -0.70 -2.23
CA THR A 114 -25.62 0.28 -2.16
C THR A 114 -26.21 0.34 -0.76
N SER A 115 -26.50 -0.81 -0.14
CA SER A 115 -26.96 -0.84 1.25
C SER A 115 -25.96 -0.22 2.22
N SER A 116 -24.67 -0.43 1.99
CA SER A 116 -23.60 0.15 2.82
C SER A 116 -23.48 1.66 2.62
N LEU A 117 -23.57 2.16 1.38
CA LEU A 117 -23.48 3.59 1.08
C LEU A 117 -24.68 4.39 1.60
N ILE A 118 -25.90 3.87 1.43
CA ILE A 118 -27.10 4.48 1.99
C ILE A 118 -27.03 4.48 3.52
N GLY A 119 -26.66 3.34 4.12
CA GLY A 119 -26.50 3.22 5.56
C GLY A 119 -25.38 4.11 6.13
N LEU A 120 -24.28 4.28 5.37
CA LEU A 120 -23.20 5.21 5.70
C LEU A 120 -23.75 6.65 5.75
N GLY A 121 -24.45 7.09 4.70
CA GLY A 121 -25.06 8.42 4.66
C GLY A 121 -26.01 8.66 5.83
N GLN A 122 -26.93 7.72 6.09
CA GLN A 122 -27.87 7.78 7.21
C GLN A 122 -27.12 7.89 8.56
N ALA A 123 -26.15 7.02 8.78
CA ALA A 123 -25.41 6.99 10.04
C ALA A 123 -24.55 8.24 10.27
N VAL A 124 -24.07 8.90 9.21
CA VAL A 124 -23.34 10.17 9.26
C VAL A 124 -24.29 11.32 9.60
N VAL A 125 -25.47 11.37 8.97
CA VAL A 125 -26.48 12.40 9.26
C VAL A 125 -27.01 12.26 10.69
N ASP A 126 -27.40 11.06 11.10
CA ASP A 126 -28.10 10.84 12.37
C ASP A 126 -27.20 11.00 13.61
N ARG A 127 -25.91 10.70 13.49
CA ARG A 127 -24.98 10.61 14.64
C ARG A 127 -23.84 11.62 14.61
N PHE A 128 -23.56 12.21 13.45
CA PHE A 128 -22.40 13.08 13.24
C PHE A 128 -22.77 14.35 12.46
N ASP A 129 -24.04 14.77 12.52
CA ASP A 129 -24.54 16.02 11.96
C ASP A 129 -24.22 16.24 10.47
N GLY A 130 -24.10 15.16 9.70
CA GLY A 130 -23.80 15.19 8.28
C GLY A 130 -22.31 15.28 7.92
N GLU A 131 -21.42 15.33 8.90
CA GLU A 131 -19.97 15.37 8.70
C GLU A 131 -19.30 14.04 9.08
N LEU A 132 -18.33 13.62 8.26
CA LEU A 132 -17.62 12.36 8.53
C LEU A 132 -16.68 12.55 9.74
N PRO A 133 -16.74 11.69 10.77
CA PRO A 133 -15.93 11.88 11.98
C PRO A 133 -14.45 11.59 11.74
N ALA A 134 -13.57 12.38 12.37
CA ALA A 134 -12.11 12.26 12.28
C ALA A 134 -11.50 11.39 13.40
N ARG A 135 -12.20 10.35 13.84
CA ARG A 135 -11.75 9.42 14.89
C ARG A 135 -11.95 7.97 14.48
N LEU A 136 -10.97 7.12 14.78
CA LEU A 136 -11.01 5.70 14.45
C LEU A 136 -12.22 5.01 15.07
N GLU A 137 -12.46 5.26 16.36
CA GLU A 137 -13.54 4.67 17.16
C GLU A 137 -14.92 4.94 16.55
N ASP A 138 -15.11 6.13 15.99
CA ASP A 138 -16.37 6.57 15.39
C ASP A 138 -16.52 6.02 13.96
N LEU A 139 -15.46 6.11 13.15
CA LEU A 139 -15.46 5.62 11.76
C LEU A 139 -15.78 4.13 11.68
N VAL A 140 -15.24 3.30 12.57
CA VAL A 140 -15.51 1.85 12.55
C VAL A 140 -16.95 1.49 12.93
N THR A 141 -17.73 2.44 13.46
CA THR A 141 -19.17 2.24 13.69
C THR A 141 -20.02 2.50 12.45
N LEU A 142 -19.43 2.99 11.36
CA LEU A 142 -20.14 3.33 10.14
C LEU A 142 -20.29 2.10 9.23
N PRO A 143 -21.46 1.88 8.61
CA PRO A 143 -21.67 0.76 7.68
C PRO A 143 -20.63 0.73 6.55
N GLY A 144 -20.04 -0.44 6.33
CA GLY A 144 -19.01 -0.64 5.29
C GLY A 144 -17.60 -0.19 5.68
N ILE A 145 -17.40 0.45 6.85
CA ILE A 145 -16.10 0.93 7.30
C ILE A 145 -15.55 0.02 8.39
N GLY A 146 -14.57 -0.80 8.04
CA GLY A 146 -13.74 -1.54 9.00
C GLY A 146 -12.49 -0.76 9.43
N ARG A 147 -11.72 -1.29 10.39
CA ARG A 147 -10.50 -0.66 10.93
C ARG A 147 -9.49 -0.22 9.85
N LYS A 148 -9.22 -1.10 8.88
CA LYS A 148 -8.34 -0.78 7.74
C LYS A 148 -8.86 0.43 6.96
N THR A 149 -10.14 0.40 6.60
CA THR A 149 -10.80 1.48 5.85
C THR A 149 -10.77 2.79 6.61
N ALA A 150 -11.05 2.75 7.93
CA ALA A 150 -10.96 3.92 8.78
C ALA A 150 -9.54 4.51 8.80
N ASN A 151 -8.49 3.69 8.92
CA ASN A 151 -7.10 4.18 8.84
C ASN A 151 -6.76 4.78 7.46
N VAL A 152 -7.31 4.25 6.35
CA VAL A 152 -7.15 4.86 5.02
C VAL A 152 -7.77 6.26 5.02
N VAL A 153 -9.01 6.39 5.49
CA VAL A 153 -9.73 7.69 5.52
C VAL A 153 -9.00 8.69 6.42
N LEU A 154 -8.64 8.31 7.65
CA LEU A 154 -7.92 9.14 8.60
C LEU A 154 -6.59 9.64 8.04
N GLY A 155 -5.80 8.72 7.48
CA GLY A 155 -4.47 9.04 6.99
C GLY A 155 -4.46 9.96 5.78
N ASN A 156 -5.44 9.83 4.88
CA ASN A 156 -5.41 10.50 3.57
C ASN A 156 -6.34 11.71 3.46
N ALA A 157 -7.40 11.78 4.28
CA ALA A 157 -8.37 12.88 4.20
C ALA A 157 -8.38 13.79 5.44
N PHE A 158 -7.83 13.33 6.57
CA PHE A 158 -7.78 14.08 7.82
C PHE A 158 -6.35 14.32 8.34
N ASP A 159 -5.32 13.87 7.61
CA ASP A 159 -3.91 13.92 8.04
C ASP A 159 -3.66 13.29 9.43
N VAL A 160 -4.50 12.34 9.84
CA VAL A 160 -4.35 11.60 11.10
C VAL A 160 -3.57 10.31 10.81
N PRO A 161 -2.31 10.16 11.29
CA PRO A 161 -1.48 9.03 10.87
C PRO A 161 -2.06 7.68 11.26
N GLY A 162 -2.11 6.76 10.30
CA GLY A 162 -2.64 5.41 10.47
C GLY A 162 -1.87 4.39 9.64
N ILE A 163 -1.66 3.18 10.18
CA ILE A 163 -1.07 2.07 9.43
C ILE A 163 -2.21 1.27 8.80
N THR A 164 -2.16 1.10 7.48
CA THR A 164 -3.20 0.35 6.76
C THR A 164 -2.70 -1.05 6.43
N VAL A 165 -2.98 -2.01 7.31
CA VAL A 165 -2.56 -3.40 7.10
C VAL A 165 -3.49 -4.09 6.12
N ASP A 166 -3.02 -4.25 4.88
CA ASP A 166 -3.65 -5.09 3.86
C ASP A 166 -2.81 -6.35 3.57
N THR A 167 -3.19 -7.10 2.54
CA THR A 167 -2.50 -8.33 2.15
C THR A 167 -1.10 -8.09 1.58
N HIS A 168 -0.81 -6.90 1.03
CA HIS A 168 0.52 -6.50 0.62
C HIS A 168 1.36 -6.14 1.85
N PHE A 169 0.85 -5.23 2.68
CA PHE A 169 1.53 -4.76 3.88
C PHE A 169 1.91 -5.91 4.81
N GLY A 170 0.92 -6.71 5.24
CA GLY A 170 1.15 -7.83 6.14
C GLY A 170 2.11 -8.89 5.57
N ARG A 171 2.10 -9.13 4.25
CA ARG A 171 3.07 -10.04 3.62
C ARG A 171 4.48 -9.47 3.64
N LEU A 172 4.64 -8.20 3.28
CA LEU A 172 5.94 -7.58 3.09
C LEU A 172 6.66 -7.36 4.42
N VAL A 173 5.97 -6.86 5.44
CA VAL A 173 6.58 -6.66 6.77
C VAL A 173 7.04 -7.97 7.40
N ARG A 174 6.36 -9.09 7.11
CA ARG A 174 6.82 -10.44 7.50
C ARG A 174 8.01 -10.92 6.68
N ARG A 175 8.01 -10.74 5.35
CA ARG A 175 9.18 -11.03 4.50
C ARG A 175 10.42 -10.24 4.92
N TRP A 176 10.22 -9.02 5.37
CA TRP A 176 11.29 -8.19 5.89
C TRP A 176 11.64 -8.50 7.36
N GLY A 177 10.96 -9.45 8.00
CA GLY A 177 11.20 -9.79 9.41
C GLY A 177 10.99 -8.60 10.35
N TRP A 178 10.06 -7.70 10.03
CA TRP A 178 9.62 -6.64 10.93
C TRP A 178 8.60 -7.13 11.94
N THR A 179 7.93 -8.24 11.68
CA THR A 179 7.05 -8.92 12.63
C THR A 179 6.80 -10.35 12.16
N THR A 180 6.39 -11.23 13.07
CA THR A 180 5.87 -12.57 12.77
C THR A 180 4.35 -12.64 12.91
N GLU A 181 3.71 -11.55 13.35
CA GLU A 181 2.27 -11.47 13.52
C GLU A 181 1.55 -11.55 12.17
N GLU A 182 0.40 -12.24 12.17
CA GLU A 182 -0.48 -12.35 11.00
C GLU A 182 -1.81 -11.62 11.17
N ASP A 183 -2.22 -11.40 12.42
CA ASP A 183 -3.40 -10.60 12.73
C ASP A 183 -3.16 -9.12 12.37
N PRO A 184 -4.02 -8.48 11.57
CA PRO A 184 -3.81 -7.11 11.11
C PRO A 184 -3.63 -6.08 12.24
N VAL A 185 -4.35 -6.24 13.36
CA VAL A 185 -4.27 -5.31 14.49
C VAL A 185 -2.93 -5.48 15.20
N LYS A 186 -2.49 -6.73 15.42
CA LYS A 186 -1.16 -6.98 15.99
C LYS A 186 -0.02 -6.52 15.08
N VAL A 187 -0.17 -6.66 13.76
CA VAL A 187 0.79 -6.14 12.78
C VAL A 187 0.86 -4.60 12.85
N GLU A 188 -0.29 -3.92 12.93
CA GLU A 188 -0.37 -2.47 13.09
C GLU A 188 0.42 -2.02 14.33
N HIS A 189 0.19 -2.63 15.49
CA HIS A 189 0.94 -2.31 16.71
C HIS A 189 2.44 -2.60 16.60
N ALA A 190 2.81 -3.79 16.13
CA ALA A 190 4.21 -4.21 16.03
C ALA A 190 5.02 -3.33 15.06
N VAL A 191 4.42 -2.88 13.96
CA VAL A 191 5.09 -1.97 13.01
C VAL A 191 5.05 -0.53 13.51
N GLY A 192 4.00 -0.13 14.22
CA GLY A 192 3.89 1.19 14.85
C GLY A 192 4.98 1.48 15.88
N GLU A 193 5.54 0.45 16.53
CA GLU A 193 6.71 0.56 17.41
C GLU A 193 8.03 0.79 16.65
N LEU A 194 8.10 0.42 15.37
CA LEU A 194 9.31 0.49 14.55
C LEU A 194 9.39 1.76 13.69
N VAL A 195 8.23 2.32 13.33
CA VAL A 195 8.09 3.43 12.38
C VAL A 195 7.60 4.68 13.13
N PRO A 196 8.24 5.84 12.94
CA PRO A 196 7.77 7.09 13.53
C PRO A 196 6.31 7.36 13.17
N LYS A 197 5.49 7.78 14.15
CA LYS A 197 4.04 7.96 13.96
C LYS A 197 3.68 8.85 12.76
N ARG A 198 4.43 9.94 12.55
CA ARG A 198 4.23 10.86 11.41
C ARG A 198 4.38 10.20 10.03
N ASP A 199 5.10 9.08 9.94
CA ASP A 199 5.41 8.41 8.68
C ASP A 199 4.45 7.23 8.40
N TRP A 200 3.50 6.92 9.31
CA TRP A 200 2.65 5.74 9.20
C TRP A 200 1.84 5.67 7.90
N THR A 201 1.23 6.79 7.49
CA THR A 201 0.42 6.85 6.27
C THR A 201 1.29 6.64 5.03
N ILE A 202 2.38 7.41 4.89
CA ILE A 202 3.23 7.33 3.70
C ILE A 202 3.93 5.97 3.58
N VAL A 203 4.41 5.41 4.70
CA VAL A 203 5.00 4.07 4.71
C VAL A 203 3.97 3.02 4.32
N SER A 204 2.70 3.17 4.71
CA SER A 204 1.66 2.25 4.25
C SER A 204 1.53 2.25 2.72
N HIS A 205 1.54 3.43 2.10
CA HIS A 205 1.51 3.56 0.64
C HIS A 205 2.75 2.98 -0.03
N GLU A 206 3.94 3.33 0.45
CA GLU A 206 5.20 2.83 -0.09
C GLU A 206 5.28 1.29 -0.05
N VAL A 207 4.84 0.69 1.07
CA VAL A 207 4.82 -0.76 1.23
C VAL A 207 3.82 -1.41 0.29
N ILE A 208 2.60 -0.85 0.16
CA ILE A 208 1.58 -1.35 -0.78
C ILE A 208 2.11 -1.25 -2.22
N PHE A 209 2.71 -0.11 -2.58
CA PHE A 209 3.32 0.13 -3.89
C PHE A 209 4.38 -0.92 -4.17
N HIS A 210 5.30 -1.15 -3.22
CA HIS A 210 6.33 -2.18 -3.35
C HIS A 210 5.74 -3.56 -3.56
N GLY A 211 4.68 -3.89 -2.83
CA GLY A 211 3.99 -5.17 -2.92
C GLY A 211 3.23 -5.38 -4.23
N ARG A 212 2.80 -4.31 -4.90
CA ARG A 212 2.13 -4.32 -6.21
C ARG A 212 3.12 -4.33 -7.38
N ARG A 213 4.29 -3.70 -7.21
CA ARG A 213 5.24 -3.39 -8.30
C ARG A 213 6.43 -4.35 -8.36
N VAL A 214 6.96 -4.79 -7.21
CA VAL A 214 8.22 -5.55 -7.12
C VAL A 214 8.06 -6.85 -6.33
N CYS A 215 7.52 -6.79 -5.11
CA CYS A 215 7.47 -7.90 -4.17
C CYS A 215 6.14 -8.69 -4.28
N HIS A 216 5.91 -9.24 -5.47
CA HIS A 216 4.71 -10.02 -5.79
C HIS A 216 4.52 -11.21 -4.86
N ALA A 217 3.26 -11.62 -4.65
CA ALA A 217 2.93 -12.71 -3.73
C ALA A 217 3.61 -14.03 -4.11
N ARG A 218 3.52 -14.44 -5.38
CA ARG A 218 4.04 -15.73 -5.86
C ARG A 218 5.50 -15.70 -6.31
N LYS A 219 5.91 -14.66 -7.05
CA LYS A 219 7.24 -14.57 -7.67
C LYS A 219 7.78 -13.14 -7.57
N PRO A 220 8.37 -12.75 -6.42
CA PRO A 220 8.91 -11.40 -6.24
C PRO A 220 10.17 -11.18 -7.11
N ALA A 221 10.38 -9.95 -7.57
CA ALA A 221 11.51 -9.58 -8.44
C ALA A 221 12.81 -9.35 -7.64
N CYS A 222 13.29 -10.36 -6.91
CA CYS A 222 14.39 -10.22 -5.95
C CYS A 222 15.68 -9.65 -6.58
N GLY A 223 16.04 -10.09 -7.78
CA GLY A 223 17.25 -9.67 -8.50
C GLY A 223 17.30 -8.19 -8.90
N VAL A 224 16.18 -7.47 -8.81
CA VAL A 224 16.12 -6.02 -9.05
C VAL A 224 15.38 -5.29 -7.92
N CYS A 225 15.33 -5.88 -6.72
CA CYS A 225 14.64 -5.31 -5.59
C CYS A 225 15.54 -4.31 -4.84
N THR A 226 15.08 -3.06 -4.72
CA THR A 226 15.75 -2.01 -3.93
C THR A 226 15.78 -2.27 -2.43
N LEU A 227 15.28 -3.40 -1.95
CA LEU A 227 15.35 -3.79 -0.53
C LEU A 227 16.21 -5.03 -0.29
N ALA A 228 16.78 -5.62 -1.35
CA ALA A 228 17.43 -6.93 -1.32
C ALA A 228 18.45 -7.10 -0.18
N VAL A 229 19.36 -6.13 -0.01
CA VAL A 229 20.44 -6.14 1.00
C VAL A 229 19.91 -6.21 2.44
N ASP A 230 18.71 -5.68 2.70
CA ASP A 230 18.09 -5.62 4.02
C ASP A 230 16.91 -6.58 4.18
N CYS A 231 16.69 -7.47 3.20
CA CYS A 231 15.56 -8.39 3.14
C CYS A 231 15.95 -9.82 3.54
N PRO A 232 15.46 -10.34 4.69
CA PRO A 232 15.64 -11.73 5.10
C PRO A 232 15.06 -12.76 4.12
N SER A 233 13.98 -12.41 3.41
CA SER A 233 13.37 -13.25 2.36
C SER A 233 13.97 -13.06 0.97
N PHE A 234 15.14 -12.44 0.84
CA PHE A 234 15.82 -12.37 -0.46
C PHE A 234 16.12 -13.77 -0.98
N GLY A 235 15.65 -14.07 -2.21
CA GLY A 235 15.75 -15.40 -2.82
C GLY A 235 14.41 -16.13 -2.97
N ASP A 236 13.32 -15.61 -2.42
CA ASP A 236 11.95 -16.12 -2.65
C ASP A 236 11.52 -16.07 -4.13
N GLY A 237 12.19 -15.25 -4.93
CA GLY A 237 12.02 -15.16 -6.37
C GLY A 237 13.36 -15.11 -7.11
N PRO A 238 13.37 -14.93 -8.44
CA PRO A 238 14.60 -14.93 -9.21
C PRO A 238 15.58 -13.85 -8.70
N THR A 239 16.81 -14.25 -8.39
CA THR A 239 17.91 -13.35 -8.00
C THR A 239 18.73 -12.87 -9.18
N ASP A 240 18.58 -13.51 -10.34
CA ASP A 240 19.15 -13.11 -11.62
C ASP A 240 18.42 -11.85 -12.13
N PRO A 241 19.11 -10.71 -12.30
CA PRO A 241 18.49 -9.46 -12.74
C PRO A 241 17.74 -9.58 -14.07
N GLU A 242 18.26 -10.35 -15.03
CA GLU A 242 17.62 -10.53 -16.34
C GLU A 242 16.28 -11.25 -16.23
N LYS A 243 16.18 -12.21 -15.29
CA LYS A 243 14.93 -12.92 -15.01
C LYS A 243 13.98 -12.13 -14.10
N ALA A 244 14.50 -11.22 -13.29
CA ALA A 244 13.74 -10.45 -12.32
C ALA A 244 13.16 -9.15 -12.91
N ALA A 245 13.90 -8.46 -13.78
CA ALA A 245 13.49 -7.18 -14.37
C ALA A 245 12.14 -7.24 -15.11
N PRO A 246 11.81 -8.28 -15.90
CA PRO A 246 10.51 -8.39 -16.56
C PRO A 246 9.33 -8.55 -15.61
N LEU A 247 9.57 -8.88 -14.34
CA LEU A 247 8.52 -9.03 -13.33
C LEU A 247 8.11 -7.70 -12.71
N VAL A 248 8.92 -6.64 -12.86
CA VAL A 248 8.58 -5.32 -12.31
C VAL A 248 7.40 -4.73 -13.08
N LYS A 249 6.40 -4.24 -12.34
CA LYS A 249 5.15 -3.69 -12.87
C LYS A 249 4.96 -2.24 -12.46
N GLY A 250 4.04 -1.55 -13.14
CA GLY A 250 3.62 -0.20 -12.81
C GLY A 250 4.37 0.88 -13.60
N PRO A 251 3.88 2.12 -13.57
CA PRO A 251 4.49 3.24 -14.29
C PRO A 251 5.91 3.60 -13.80
N GLU A 252 6.26 3.23 -12.58
CA GLU A 252 7.57 3.50 -11.95
C GLU A 252 8.63 2.45 -12.34
N ARG A 253 8.31 1.51 -13.24
CA ARG A 253 9.20 0.39 -13.59
C ARG A 253 10.62 0.84 -13.89
N ASP A 254 10.78 1.82 -14.78
CA ASP A 254 12.11 2.21 -15.25
C ASP A 254 12.92 2.92 -14.14
N HIS A 255 12.25 3.73 -13.31
CA HIS A 255 12.84 4.31 -12.09
C HIS A 255 13.32 3.23 -11.11
N LEU A 256 12.48 2.22 -10.85
CA LEU A 256 12.80 1.11 -9.96
C LEU A 256 13.99 0.29 -10.46
N LEU A 257 14.04 0.01 -11.77
CA LEU A 257 15.15 -0.71 -12.40
C LEU A 257 16.45 0.10 -12.34
N ALA A 258 16.38 1.40 -12.62
CA ALA A 258 17.52 2.30 -12.51
C ALA A 258 18.07 2.37 -11.08
N LEU A 259 17.20 2.50 -10.07
CA LEU A 259 17.58 2.45 -8.65
C LEU A 259 18.18 1.11 -8.24
N ALA A 260 17.77 0.02 -8.88
CA ALA A 260 18.35 -1.30 -8.69
C ALA A 260 19.69 -1.49 -9.41
N GLY A 261 20.13 -0.52 -10.22
CA GLY A 261 21.35 -0.60 -11.04
C GLY A 261 21.20 -1.49 -12.27
N TYR A 262 19.97 -1.82 -12.67
CA TYR A 262 19.70 -2.60 -13.88
C TYR A 262 19.68 -1.68 -15.11
N GLY A 263 20.40 -2.05 -16.18
CA GLY A 263 20.48 -1.24 -17.41
C GLY A 263 21.47 -0.08 -17.37
N VAL A 264 22.19 0.12 -16.26
CA VAL A 264 23.42 0.92 -16.26
C VAL A 264 24.47 0.08 -16.97
N LEU A 265 24.92 0.51 -18.15
CA LEU A 265 26.00 -0.13 -18.92
C LEU A 265 27.11 -0.59 -17.95
N ARG A 266 27.39 -1.90 -17.94
CA ARG A 266 28.58 -2.41 -17.27
C ARG A 266 29.78 -1.78 -17.97
N PRO A 267 30.79 -1.25 -17.27
CA PRO A 267 31.98 -0.65 -17.89
C PRO A 267 32.82 -1.59 -18.78
N ASP A 268 32.38 -2.82 -19.04
CA ASP A 268 33.16 -3.88 -19.69
C ASP A 268 32.48 -4.47 -20.95
N GLU A 269 31.44 -3.85 -21.50
CA GLU A 269 30.96 -4.21 -22.84
C GLU A 269 31.69 -3.36 -23.90
N PRO A 270 32.45 -3.97 -24.83
CA PRO A 270 33.05 -3.23 -25.93
C PRO A 270 31.94 -2.64 -26.80
N ASP A 271 32.12 -1.37 -27.13
CA ASP A 271 31.36 -0.64 -28.13
C ASP A 271 31.60 -1.30 -29.49
N ASP A 272 30.78 -2.29 -29.84
CA ASP A 272 30.75 -2.87 -31.19
C ASP A 272 30.02 -1.90 -32.12
N GLY A 273 30.62 -0.72 -32.29
CA GLY A 273 30.35 0.19 -33.39
C GLY A 273 31.06 -0.32 -34.65
N ALA A 274 30.31 -1.02 -35.51
CA ALA A 274 30.60 -1.18 -36.95
C ALA A 274 29.31 -1.52 -37.72
#